data_AF-A0A0C3CNW6-F1
#
_entry.id   AF-A0A0C3CNW6-F1
#
_cell.length_a   1.000
_cell.length_b   1.000
_cell.length_c   1.000
_cell.angle_alpha   90.00
_cell.angle_beta   90.00
_cell.angle_gamma   90.00
#
_symmetry.space_group_name_H-M   'P 1'
#
loop_
_entity.id
_entity.type
_entity.pdbx_description
1 polymer ?
#
loop_
_entity_poly.entity_id
_entity_poly.type
_entity_poly.pdbx_seq_one_letter_code
_entity_poly.pdbx_strand_id
1 'polypeptide(L)'
;KLGMTQTLGHIREVICNTSTPSWFMSVPKNFGDQAAGTIKADEWRSLITVYIPIMLISLWGAGTPQADLKLILNNTMDLISAVYLACSRAMSSERAVAYRSCIASYVGNLKHVHPTFSL
;
A
#
# COMPACT_ATOMS: atom_id res chain seq x y z
N LYS A 1 -5.92 -16.38 -6.03
CA LYS A 1 -5.27 -15.11 -6.42
C LYS A 1 -6.33 -14.21 -7.03
N LEU A 2 -6.50 -13.00 -6.50
CA LEU A 2 -7.41 -12.00 -7.07
C LEU A 2 -6.91 -11.61 -8.47
N GLY A 3 -7.80 -11.55 -9.46
CA GLY A 3 -7.42 -11.10 -10.81
C GLY A 3 -7.09 -9.60 -10.82
N MET A 4 -6.20 -9.14 -11.70
CA MET A 4 -5.83 -7.71 -11.77
C MET A 4 -7.03 -6.77 -11.86
N THR A 5 -8.05 -7.12 -12.64
CA THR A 5 -9.27 -6.32 -12.80
C THR A 5 -10.09 -6.24 -11.52
N GLN A 6 -10.16 -7.33 -10.74
CA GLN A 6 -10.82 -7.31 -9.42
C GLN A 6 -10.04 -6.44 -8.43
N THR A 7 -8.72 -6.56 -8.40
CA THR A 7 -7.85 -5.71 -7.55
C THR A 7 -8.06 -4.23 -7.85
N LEU A 8 -8.08 -3.85 -9.12
CA LEU A 8 -8.36 -2.47 -9.54
C LEU A 8 -9.77 -2.02 -9.12
N GLY A 9 -10.77 -2.91 -9.24
CA GLY A 9 -12.13 -2.65 -8.76
C GLY A 9 -12.18 -2.29 -7.27
N HIS A 10 -11.51 -3.10 -6.42
CA HIS A 10 -11.46 -2.82 -4.98
C HIS A 10 -10.69 -1.54 -4.64
N ILE A 11 -9.62 -1.24 -5.37
CA ILE A 11 -8.89 0.03 -5.19
C ILE A 11 -9.83 1.21 -5.49
N ARG A 12 -10.57 1.17 -6.61
CA ARG A 12 -11.53 2.22 -7.00
C ARG A 12 -12.67 2.36 -5.99
N GLU A 13 -13.20 1.24 -5.50
CA GLU A 13 -14.22 1.20 -4.47
C GLU A 13 -13.74 1.92 -3.20
N VAL A 14 -12.54 1.60 -2.72
CA VAL A 14 -11.94 2.23 -1.55
C VAL A 14 -11.68 3.73 -1.79
N ILE A 15 -11.20 4.13 -2.97
CA ILE A 15 -11.02 5.54 -3.33
C ILE A 15 -12.36 6.30 -3.26
N CYS A 16 -13.43 5.71 -3.79
CA CYS A 16 -14.75 6.34 -3.82
C CYS A 16 -15.41 6.43 -2.43
N ASN A 17 -15.18 5.45 -1.56
CA ASN A 17 -15.84 5.34 -0.26
C ASN A 17 -15.05 5.96 0.89
N THR A 18 -13.77 6.30 0.69
CA THR A 18 -12.94 6.94 1.72
C THR A 18 -13.19 8.44 1.75
N SER A 19 -13.69 8.94 2.86
CA SER A 19 -13.77 10.39 3.12
C SER A 19 -12.40 10.92 3.50
N THR A 20 -11.92 11.95 2.80
CA THR A 20 -10.61 12.56 3.05
C THR A 20 -10.75 14.02 3.50
N PRO A 21 -9.84 14.53 4.35
CA PRO A 21 -9.78 15.96 4.66
C PRO A 21 -9.54 16.82 3.41
N SER A 22 -9.91 18.09 3.44
CA SER A 22 -9.76 19.01 2.31
C SER A 22 -8.31 19.25 1.87
N TRP A 23 -7.35 19.07 2.77
CA TRP A 23 -5.91 19.19 2.49
C TRP A 23 -5.30 17.90 1.91
N PHE A 24 -6.05 16.81 1.90
CA PHE A 24 -5.58 15.53 1.40
C PHE A 24 -5.81 15.46 -0.11
N MET A 25 -4.74 15.17 -0.87
CA MET A 25 -4.79 15.14 -2.33
C MET A 25 -5.68 13.99 -2.81
N SER A 26 -6.61 14.30 -3.72
CA SER A 26 -7.50 13.31 -4.31
C SER A 26 -6.77 12.46 -5.33
N VAL A 27 -6.90 11.14 -5.24
CA VAL A 27 -6.52 10.20 -6.30
C VAL A 27 -7.69 10.08 -7.29
N PRO A 28 -7.45 9.91 -8.61
CA PRO A 28 -8.52 9.69 -9.57
C PRO A 28 -9.40 8.48 -9.20
N LYS A 29 -10.73 8.68 -9.16
CA LYS A 29 -11.70 7.61 -8.83
C LYS A 29 -11.70 6.46 -9.85
N ASN A 30 -11.33 6.76 -11.09
CA ASN A 30 -11.17 5.81 -12.19
C ASN A 30 -9.72 5.31 -12.31
N PHE A 31 -8.99 5.21 -11.19
CA PHE A 31 -7.59 4.78 -11.14
C PHE A 31 -7.32 3.55 -12.04
N GLY A 32 -6.33 3.66 -12.93
CA GLY A 32 -5.95 2.59 -13.87
C GLY A 32 -6.71 2.58 -15.19
N ASP A 33 -7.72 3.45 -15.37
CA ASP A 33 -8.30 3.70 -16.69
C ASP A 33 -7.45 4.70 -17.48
N GLN A 34 -7.37 4.53 -18.80
CA GLN A 34 -6.64 5.46 -19.68
C GLN A 34 -7.13 6.91 -19.53
N ALA A 35 -8.43 7.10 -19.26
CA ALA A 35 -9.04 8.42 -19.03
C ALA A 35 -8.59 9.09 -17.72
N ALA A 36 -8.01 8.36 -16.76
CA ALA A 36 -7.48 8.93 -15.53
C ALA A 36 -6.16 9.69 -15.75
N GLY A 37 -5.51 9.50 -16.91
CA GLY A 37 -4.21 10.08 -17.22
C GLY A 37 -3.08 9.48 -16.37
N THR A 38 -1.98 10.23 -16.25
CA THR A 38 -0.78 9.81 -15.51
C THR A 38 -0.88 10.19 -14.05
N ILE A 39 -0.63 9.23 -13.17
CA ILE A 39 -0.58 9.43 -11.71
C ILE A 39 0.67 10.23 -11.33
N LYS A 40 0.48 11.33 -10.60
CA LYS A 40 1.54 12.18 -10.07
C LYS A 40 2.18 11.56 -8.83
N ALA A 41 3.38 12.01 -8.48
CA ALA A 41 4.15 11.44 -7.36
C ALA A 41 3.41 11.52 -6.01
N ASP A 42 2.70 12.61 -5.76
CA ASP A 42 1.89 12.82 -4.56
C ASP A 42 0.61 11.96 -4.54
N GLU A 43 0.01 11.73 -5.71
CA GLU A 43 -1.10 10.78 -5.88
C GLU A 43 -0.63 9.34 -5.64
N TRP A 44 0.56 8.96 -6.15
CA TRP A 44 1.19 7.66 -5.84
C TRP A 44 1.42 7.48 -4.35
N ARG A 45 1.94 8.52 -3.68
CA ARG A 45 2.15 8.49 -2.23
C ARG A 45 0.83 8.26 -1.50
N SER A 46 -0.23 8.95 -1.89
CA SER A 46 -1.57 8.83 -1.27
C SER A 46 -2.17 7.45 -1.51
N LEU A 47 -2.06 6.93 -2.74
CA LEU A 47 -2.47 5.59 -3.12
C LEU A 47 -1.80 4.52 -2.25
N ILE A 48 -0.47 4.55 -2.16
CA ILE A 48 0.31 3.54 -1.46
C ILE A 48 0.12 3.63 0.06
N THR A 49 0.09 4.83 0.63
CA THR A 49 0.11 5.00 2.10
C THR A 49 -1.28 4.98 2.75
N VAL A 50 -2.36 5.19 1.97
CA VAL A 50 -3.72 5.27 2.51
C VAL A 50 -4.65 4.25 1.86
N TYR A 51 -4.84 4.32 0.55
CA TYR A 51 -5.88 3.54 -0.12
C TYR A 51 -5.54 2.04 -0.21
N ILE A 52 -4.29 1.69 -0.53
CA ILE A 52 -3.87 0.27 -0.63
C ILE A 52 -4.00 -0.46 0.73
N PRO A 53 -3.54 0.09 1.87
CA PRO A 53 -3.74 -0.53 3.18
C PRO A 53 -5.21 -0.71 3.53
N ILE A 54 -6.06 0.29 3.30
CA ILE A 54 -7.50 0.20 3.59
C ILE A 54 -8.12 -0.94 2.76
N MET A 55 -7.78 -1.04 1.47
CA MET A 55 -8.22 -2.12 0.60
C MET A 55 -7.77 -3.49 1.10
N LEU A 56 -6.49 -3.64 1.48
CA LEU A 56 -5.95 -4.91 2.00
C LEU A 56 -6.59 -5.30 3.34
N ILE A 57 -6.82 -4.34 4.23
CA ILE A 57 -7.53 -4.56 5.51
C ILE A 57 -8.97 -4.98 5.25
N SER A 58 -9.67 -4.32 4.31
CA SER A 58 -11.04 -4.67 3.93
C SER A 58 -11.13 -6.09 3.36
N LEU A 59 -10.19 -6.49 2.48
CA LEU A 59 -10.15 -7.83 1.92
C LEU A 59 -9.87 -8.89 3.00
N TRP A 60 -8.92 -8.62 3.90
CA TRP A 60 -8.61 -9.52 5.01
C TRP A 60 -9.80 -9.66 6.00
N GLY A 61 -10.50 -8.56 6.30
CA GLY A 61 -11.64 -8.52 7.21
C GLY A 61 -12.93 -9.11 6.65
N ALA A 62 -13.09 -9.20 5.32
CA ALA A 62 -14.28 -9.72 4.65
C ALA A 62 -14.46 -11.26 4.77
N GLY A 63 -13.70 -11.92 5.65
CA GLY A 63 -13.93 -13.33 5.98
C GLY A 63 -13.39 -14.33 4.96
N THR A 64 -12.46 -13.92 4.09
CA THR A 64 -11.60 -14.86 3.37
C THR A 64 -10.30 -15.02 4.18
N PRO A 65 -10.15 -16.05 5.04
CA PRO A 65 -8.94 -16.25 5.81
C PRO A 65 -7.89 -16.88 4.90
N GLN A 66 -7.41 -16.08 3.95
CA GLN A 66 -6.30 -16.47 3.11
C GLN A 66 -5.04 -15.98 3.80
N ALA A 67 -4.22 -16.91 4.30
CA ALA A 67 -2.94 -16.60 4.93
C ALA A 67 -2.08 -15.66 4.07
N ASP A 68 -2.21 -15.78 2.74
CA ASP A 68 -1.53 -14.93 1.76
C ASP A 68 -1.93 -13.45 1.88
N LEU A 69 -3.20 -13.11 2.18
CA LEU A 69 -3.65 -11.71 2.29
C LEU A 69 -3.06 -11.03 3.52
N LYS A 70 -3.01 -11.74 4.65
CA LYS A 70 -2.35 -11.23 5.87
C LYS A 70 -0.86 -11.01 5.64
N LEU A 71 -0.21 -11.94 4.92
CA LEU A 71 1.20 -11.79 4.56
C LEU A 71 1.43 -10.58 3.63
N ILE A 72 0.61 -10.41 2.60
CA ILE A 72 0.64 -9.25 1.70
C ILE A 72 0.43 -7.95 2.48
N LEU A 73 -0.55 -7.91 3.39
CA LEU A 73 -0.85 -6.74 4.22
C LEU A 73 0.33 -6.40 5.13
N ASN A 74 0.88 -7.37 5.86
CA ASN A 74 2.03 -7.14 6.72
C ASN A 74 3.24 -6.62 5.93
N ASN A 75 3.55 -7.26 4.80
CA ASN A 75 4.64 -6.82 3.92
C ASN A 75 4.42 -5.39 3.40
N THR A 76 3.18 -5.04 3.06
CA THR A 76 2.82 -3.68 2.63
C THR A 76 2.99 -2.67 3.77
N MET A 77 2.58 -3.04 4.99
CA MET A 77 2.74 -2.18 6.18
C MET A 77 4.20 -1.97 6.56
N ASP A 78 5.08 -2.94 6.34
CA ASP A 78 6.53 -2.79 6.52
C ASP A 78 7.09 -1.73 5.55
N LEU A 79 6.71 -1.77 4.27
CA LEU A 79 7.12 -0.76 3.29
C LEU A 79 6.62 0.64 3.67
N ILE A 80 5.35 0.77 4.05
CA ILE A 80 4.77 2.06 4.44
C ILE A 80 5.45 2.63 5.68
N SER A 81 5.73 1.77 6.66
CA SER A 81 6.47 2.16 7.87
C SER A 81 7.87 2.64 7.54
N ALA A 82 8.58 1.95 6.63
CA ALA A 82 9.88 2.39 6.15
C ALA A 82 9.80 3.76 5.45
N VAL A 83 8.82 3.97 4.57
CA VAL A 83 8.61 5.27 3.90
C VAL A 83 8.31 6.37 4.91
N TYR A 84 7.43 6.12 5.88
CA TYR A 84 7.08 7.09 6.92
C TYR A 84 8.28 7.50 7.77
N LEU A 85 9.11 6.53 8.17
CA LEU A 85 10.33 6.78 8.94
C LEU A 85 11.37 7.55 8.10
N ALA A 86 11.56 7.20 6.83
CA ALA A 86 12.49 7.88 5.93
C ALA A 86 12.07 9.33 5.63
N CYS A 87 10.77 9.59 5.52
CA CYS A 87 10.24 10.92 5.26
C CYS A 87 10.06 11.79 6.52
N SER A 88 10.47 11.29 7.69
CA SER A 88 10.34 12.05 8.93
C SER A 88 11.25 13.28 8.93
N ARG A 89 10.75 14.42 9.43
CA ARG A 89 11.52 15.67 9.53
C ARG A 89 12.62 15.64 10.59
N ALA A 90 12.57 14.66 11.50
CA ALA A 90 13.56 14.48 12.56
C ALA A 90 14.06 13.04 12.55
N MET A 91 15.37 12.87 12.53
CA MET A 91 16.02 11.56 12.59
C MET A 91 16.53 11.30 14.00
N SER A 92 16.31 10.09 14.50
CA SER A 92 16.89 9.60 15.75
C SER A 92 17.51 8.22 15.52
N SER A 93 18.35 7.77 16.44
CA SER A 93 18.95 6.43 16.36
C SER A 93 17.87 5.34 16.31
N GLU A 94 16.83 5.50 17.13
CA GLU A 94 15.70 4.57 17.23
C GLU A 94 14.92 4.52 15.91
N ARG A 95 14.68 5.67 15.27
CA ARG A 95 14.02 5.74 13.96
C ARG A 95 14.86 5.12 12.86
N ALA A 96 16.18 5.32 12.88
CA ALA A 96 17.09 4.71 11.92
C ALA A 96 17.13 3.18 12.06
N VAL A 97 17.11 2.67 13.29
CA VAL A 97 17.00 1.23 13.56
C VAL A 97 15.66 0.69 13.07
N ALA A 98 14.54 1.34 13.44
CA ALA A 98 13.22 0.93 13.01
C ALA A 98 13.08 0.91 11.48
N TYR A 99 13.64 1.91 10.78
CA TYR A 99 13.65 1.95 9.32
C TYR A 99 14.35 0.73 8.73
N ARG A 100 15.55 0.41 9.25
CA ARG A 100 16.33 -0.75 8.80
C ARG A 100 15.56 -2.06 9.02
N SER A 101 14.88 -2.20 10.17
CA SER A 101 14.04 -3.36 10.45
C SER A 101 12.87 -3.48 9.47
N CYS A 102 12.15 -2.39 9.22
CA CYS A 102 11.02 -2.38 8.29
C CYS A 102 11.45 -2.71 6.85
N ILE A 103 12.50 -2.05 6.34
CA ILE A 103 12.94 -2.30 4.96
C ILE A 103 13.52 -3.72 4.78
N ALA A 104 14.23 -4.24 5.79
CA ALA A 104 14.74 -5.62 5.76
C ALA A 104 13.60 -6.64 5.77
N SER A 105 12.57 -6.43 6.60
CA SER A 105 11.38 -7.29 6.64
C SER A 105 10.63 -7.27 5.31
N TYR A 106 10.39 -6.08 4.75
CA TYR A 106 9.76 -5.93 3.44
C TYR A 106 10.51 -6.70 2.35
N VAL A 107 11.82 -6.44 2.20
CA VAL A 107 12.64 -7.08 1.15
C VAL A 107 12.74 -8.59 1.38
N GLY A 108 12.91 -9.04 2.62
CA GLY A 108 13.02 -10.46 2.98
C GLY A 108 11.75 -11.26 2.65
N ASN A 109 10.58 -10.62 2.72
CA ASN A 109 9.29 -11.25 2.43
C ASN A 109 8.85 -11.12 0.97
N LEU A 110 9.56 -10.36 0.11
CA LEU A 110 9.17 -10.16 -1.29
C LEU A 110 8.99 -11.46 -2.07
N LYS A 111 9.87 -12.46 -1.89
CA LYS A 111 9.73 -13.76 -2.58
C LYS A 111 8.54 -14.58 -2.09
N HIS A 112 8.18 -14.44 -0.82
CA HIS A 112 7.02 -15.12 -0.25
C HIS A 112 5.71 -14.50 -0.75
N VAL A 113 5.69 -13.17 -0.88
CA VAL A 113 4.54 -12.40 -1.37
C VAL A 113 4.41 -12.46 -2.89
N HIS A 114 5.54 -12.41 -3.59
CA HIS A 114 5.65 -12.42 -5.04
C HIS A 114 6.61 -13.53 -5.50
N PRO A 115 6.16 -14.80 -5.60
CA PRO A 115 7.03 -15.91 -5.97
C PRO A 115 7.71 -15.80 -7.33
N THR A 116 7.15 -14.97 -8.23
CA THR A 116 7.69 -14.70 -9.56
C THR A 116 8.69 -13.55 -9.58
N PHE A 117 8.96 -12.92 -8.43
CA PHE A 117 9.89 -11.80 -8.33
C PHE A 117 11.34 -12.30 -8.26
N SER A 118 12.14 -11.95 -9.26
CA SER A 118 13.60 -12.13 -9.30
C SER A 118 14.29 -10.80 -9.10
N LEU A 119 15.24 -10.75 -8.16
CA LEU A 119 16.15 -9.62 -7.94
C LEU A 119 17.32 -9.67 -8.92
#